data_AF-A0A533V1C5-F1
#
_entry.id   AF-A0A533V1C5-F1
#
_cell.length_a   1.000
_cell.length_b   1.000
_cell.length_c   1.000
_cell.angle_alpha   90.00
_cell.angle_beta   90.00
_cell.angle_gamma   90.00
#
_symmetry.space_group_name_H-M   'P 1'
#
loop_
_entity.id
_entity.type
_entity.pdbx_description
1 polymer ?
#
loop_
_entity_poly.entity_id
_entity_poly.type
_entity_poly.pdbx_seq_one_letter_code
_entity_poly.pdbx_strand_id
1 'polypeptide(L)'
;MKDAIKPGIVKTVNNGILITRNGRGYSKSELVESGVTDIRVARKNKIPIDPFRKTTHKENIEQLKAALGKEIPKTVRKAKQKRVRKSTKQKS
;
A
#
# COMPACT_ATOMS: atom_id res chain seq x y z
N MET A 1 -23.51 -7.09 0.36
CA MET A 1 -22.74 -5.90 0.78
C MET A 1 -21.26 -6.21 0.60
N LYS A 2 -20.42 -5.32 0.06
CA LYS A 2 -18.96 -5.57 0.04
C LYS A 2 -18.43 -5.56 1.47
N ASP A 3 -17.72 -6.62 1.86
CA ASP A 3 -17.10 -6.72 3.18
C ASP A 3 -15.94 -5.73 3.29
N ALA A 4 -15.79 -5.12 4.46
CA ALA A 4 -14.71 -4.19 4.72
C ALA A 4 -13.38 -4.95 4.76
N ILE A 5 -12.40 -4.50 3.97
CA ILE A 5 -11.05 -5.08 3.98
C ILE A 5 -10.38 -4.78 5.32
N LYS A 6 -9.67 -5.78 5.87
CA LYS A 6 -8.92 -5.62 7.13
C LYS A 6 -7.91 -4.46 7.01
N PRO A 7 -7.73 -3.66 8.07
CA PRO A 7 -6.78 -2.56 8.07
C PRO A 7 -5.33 -3.06 7.95
N GLY A 8 -4.48 -2.24 7.32
CA GLY A 8 -3.08 -2.58 7.10
C GLY A 8 -2.28 -2.70 8.40
N ILE A 9 -1.34 -3.63 8.40
CA ILE A 9 -0.40 -3.92 9.48
C ILE A 9 0.59 -2.75 9.63
N VAL A 10 0.87 -2.36 10.87
CA VAL A 10 1.92 -1.42 11.26
C VAL A 10 2.94 -2.19 12.09
N LYS A 11 4.22 -2.01 11.76
CA LYS A 11 5.34 -2.53 12.54
C LYS A 11 6.13 -1.37 13.13
N THR A 12 6.37 -1.41 14.43
CA THR A 12 7.20 -0.45 15.16
C THR A 12 8.17 -1.20 16.05
N VAL A 13 9.37 -0.66 16.24
CA VAL A 13 10.34 -1.21 17.20
C VAL A 13 10.29 -0.35 18.46
N ASN A 14 10.09 -0.98 19.62
CA ASN A 14 10.16 -0.33 20.92
C ASN A 14 11.04 -1.18 21.85
N ASN A 15 12.06 -0.57 22.46
CA ASN A 15 13.04 -1.26 23.32
C ASN A 15 13.60 -2.57 22.72
N GLY A 16 13.88 -2.59 21.41
CA GLY A 16 14.40 -3.77 20.70
C GLY A 16 13.35 -4.84 20.37
N ILE A 17 12.08 -4.64 20.76
CA ILE A 17 10.98 -5.57 20.49
C ILE A 17 10.20 -5.08 19.26
N LEU A 18 10.00 -5.98 18.30
CA LEU A 18 9.17 -5.73 17.13
C LEU A 18 7.68 -5.85 17.50
N ILE A 19 6.99 -4.72 17.59
CA ILE A 19 5.55 -4.67 17.85
C ILE A 19 4.82 -4.60 16.51
N THR A 20 3.94 -5.57 16.29
CA THR A 20 3.07 -5.63 15.11
C THR A 20 1.63 -5.40 15.53
N ARG A 21 0.93 -4.48 14.88
CA ARG A 21 -0.48 -4.17 15.18
C ARG A 21 -1.26 -3.80 13.93
N ASN A 22 -2.59 -3.86 14.04
CA ASN A 22 -3.47 -3.32 13.02
C ASN A 22 -3.51 -1.79 13.13
N GLY A 23 -3.16 -1.10 12.05
CA GLY A 23 -3.22 0.37 11.98
C GLY A 23 -4.64 0.88 11.74
N ARG A 24 -4.76 2.20 11.58
CA ARG A 24 -6.02 2.84 11.15
C ARG A 24 -6.41 2.45 9.72
N GLY A 25 -5.43 2.27 8.85
CA GLY A 25 -5.63 1.96 7.44
C GLY A 25 -4.31 1.84 6.68
N TYR A 26 -4.40 1.75 5.35
CA TYR A 26 -3.26 1.67 4.43
C TYR A 26 -2.68 3.05 4.14
N SER A 27 -1.37 3.14 3.93
CA SER A 27 -0.74 4.39 3.54
C SER A 27 -1.00 4.73 2.07
N LYS A 28 -0.82 6.01 1.72
CA LYS A 28 -0.97 6.46 0.32
C LYS A 28 -0.03 5.73 -0.64
N SER A 29 1.20 5.46 -0.21
CA SER A 29 2.19 4.72 -0.99
C SER A 29 1.79 3.27 -1.23
N GLU A 30 1.28 2.57 -0.21
CA GLU A 30 0.80 1.18 -0.35
C GLU A 30 -0.40 1.07 -1.31
N LEU A 31 -1.33 2.03 -1.26
CA LEU A 31 -2.43 2.11 -2.21
C LEU A 31 -1.93 2.27 -3.65
N VAL A 32 -0.98 3.18 -3.88
CA VAL A 32 -0.40 3.39 -5.21
C VAL A 32 0.33 2.14 -5.72
N GLU A 33 1.11 1.46 -4.86
CA GLU A 33 1.85 0.24 -5.23
C GLU A 33 0.94 -0.98 -5.46
N SER A 34 -0.24 -1.00 -4.83
CA SER A 34 -1.27 -2.01 -5.08
C SER A 34 -2.12 -1.73 -6.34
N GLY A 35 -1.97 -0.56 -6.95
CA GLY A 35 -2.68 -0.16 -8.17
C GLY A 35 -3.87 0.77 -7.95
N VAL A 36 -4.14 1.19 -6.71
CA VAL A 36 -5.18 2.17 -6.38
C VAL A 36 -4.55 3.54 -6.21
N THR A 37 -4.55 4.31 -7.28
CA THR A 37 -3.95 5.66 -7.30
C THR A 37 -4.86 6.72 -6.68
N ASP A 38 -6.19 6.54 -6.75
CA ASP A 38 -7.16 7.49 -6.22
C ASP A 38 -7.75 7.05 -4.87
N ILE A 39 -7.62 7.92 -3.87
CA ILE A 39 -8.18 7.76 -2.51
C ILE A 39 -9.70 7.60 -2.57
N ARG A 40 -10.38 8.27 -3.50
CA ARG A 40 -11.84 8.18 -3.65
C ARG A 40 -12.27 6.77 -4.05
N VAL A 41 -11.53 6.16 -4.97
CA VAL A 41 -11.75 4.77 -5.40
C VAL A 41 -11.51 3.81 -4.23
N ALA A 42 -10.44 4.01 -3.46
CA ALA A 42 -10.18 3.22 -2.26
C ALA A 42 -11.33 3.31 -1.23
N ARG A 43 -11.86 4.52 -0.96
CA ARG A 43 -13.01 4.70 -0.05
C ARG A 43 -14.29 4.04 -0.57
N LYS A 44 -14.57 4.13 -1.87
CA LYS A 44 -15.71 3.43 -2.51
C LYS A 44 -15.60 1.91 -2.37
N ASN A 45 -14.38 1.39 -2.44
CA ASN A 45 -14.09 -0.03 -2.21
C ASN A 45 -13.98 -0.41 -0.73
N LYS A 46 -14.39 0.48 0.20
CA LYS A 46 -14.33 0.26 1.65
C LYS A 46 -12.93 -0.11 2.17
N ILE A 47 -11.88 0.38 1.51
CA ILE A 47 -10.51 0.23 1.99
C ILE A 47 -10.25 1.29 3.07
N PRO A 48 -9.81 0.89 4.28
CA PRO A 48 -9.43 1.85 5.32
C PRO A 48 -8.11 2.54 4.93
N ILE A 49 -8.05 3.87 5.03
CA ILE A 49 -6.92 4.68 4.56
C ILE A 49 -6.36 5.51 5.70
N ASP A 50 -5.04 5.58 5.78
CA ASP A 50 -4.29 6.49 6.63
C ASP A 50 -3.38 7.39 5.75
N PRO A 51 -3.89 8.55 5.29
CA PRO A 51 -3.17 9.41 4.37
C PRO A 51 -1.87 10.00 4.94
N PHE A 52 -1.77 10.08 6.27
CA PHE A 52 -0.64 10.71 6.96
C PHE A 52 0.51 9.72 7.22
N ARG A 53 0.24 8.41 7.17
CA ARG A 53 1.26 7.38 7.30
C ARG A 53 2.20 7.39 6.08
N LYS A 54 3.50 7.48 6.34
CA LYS A 54 4.55 7.45 5.31
C LYS A 54 5.22 6.07 5.15
N THR A 55 4.98 5.15 6.09
CA THR A 55 5.57 3.80 6.04
C THR A 55 4.89 2.92 4.99
N THR A 56 5.67 1.98 4.47
CA THR A 56 5.25 1.00 3.46
C THR A 56 5.63 -0.39 3.92
N HIS A 57 4.66 -1.29 3.98
CA HIS A 57 4.89 -2.70 4.30
C HIS A 57 4.48 -3.60 3.13
N LYS A 58 5.37 -4.54 2.75
CA LYS A 58 5.13 -5.45 1.62
C LYS A 58 3.89 -6.34 1.84
N GLU A 59 3.71 -6.82 3.07
CA GLU A 59 2.54 -7.62 3.49
C GLU A 59 1.22 -6.88 3.20
N ASN A 60 1.18 -5.58 3.45
CA ASN A 60 0.00 -4.75 3.19
C ASN A 60 -0.28 -4.62 1.68
N ILE A 61 0.77 -4.47 0.88
CA ILE A 61 0.65 -4.37 -0.58
C ILE A 61 0.13 -5.69 -1.16
N GLU A 62 0.61 -6.82 -0.65
CA GLU A 62 0.14 -8.15 -1.05
C GLU A 62 -1.32 -8.37 -0.65
N GLN A 63 -1.72 -8.00 0.57
CA GLN A 63 -3.12 -8.04 1.01
C GLN A 63 -4.03 -7.18 0.13
N LEU A 64 -3.61 -5.95 -0.18
CA LEU A 64 -4.34 -5.07 -1.09
C LEU A 64 -4.44 -5.66 -2.50
N LYS A 65 -3.33 -6.18 -3.05
CA LYS A 65 -3.33 -6.83 -4.37
C LYS A 65 -4.20 -8.08 -4.39
N ALA A 66 -4.24 -8.87 -3.32
CA ALA A 66 -5.11 -10.04 -3.21
C ALA A 66 -6.58 -9.64 -3.14
N ALA A 67 -6.91 -8.61 -2.36
CA ALA A 67 -8.28 -8.08 -2.25
C ALA A 67 -8.76 -7.48 -3.58
N LEU A 68 -7.93 -6.68 -4.25
CA LEU A 68 -8.24 -6.06 -5.54
C LEU A 68 -8.21 -7.08 -6.69
N GLY A 69 -7.30 -8.04 -6.64
CA GLY A 69 -7.13 -9.09 -7.65
C GLY A 69 -8.26 -10.13 -7.65
N LYS A 70 -8.94 -10.33 -6.51
CA LYS A 70 -10.19 -11.08 -6.44
C LYS A 70 -11.37 -10.34 -7.09
N GLU A 71 -11.31 -9.01 -7.21
CA GLU A 71 -12.43 -8.18 -7.69
C GLU A 71 -12.25 -7.58 -9.11
N ILE A 72 -11.08 -7.73 -9.76
CA ILE A 72 -10.83 -7.10 -11.08
C ILE A 72 -10.47 -8.15 -12.14
N PRO A 73 -11.27 -8.31 -13.22
CA PRO A 73 -10.87 -9.12 -14.37
C PRO A 73 -9.69 -8.45 -15.08
N LYS A 74 -8.47 -8.96 -14.85
CA LYS A 74 -7.19 -8.91 -15.63
C LYS A 74 -6.77 -7.67 -16.45
N THR A 75 -7.55 -6.60 -16.62
CA THR A 75 -7.29 -5.53 -17.60
C THR A 75 -6.36 -4.43 -17.12
N VAL A 76 -6.07 -4.32 -15.81
CA VAL A 76 -5.27 -3.20 -15.24
C VAL A 76 -3.83 -3.59 -14.90
N ARG A 77 -3.38 -4.81 -15.24
CA ARG A 77 -2.02 -5.30 -14.91
C ARG A 77 -0.87 -4.58 -15.63
N LYS A 78 -1.13 -3.55 -16.44
CA LYS A 78 -0.09 -2.76 -17.12
C LYS A 78 -0.14 -1.30 -16.70
N ALA A 79 0.49 -0.96 -15.57
CA ALA A 79 0.94 0.40 -15.36
C ALA A 79 2.18 0.49 -14.44
N LYS A 80 3.34 0.62 -15.09
CA LYS A 80 4.51 1.40 -14.67
C LYS A 80 5.43 0.82 -13.59
N GLN A 81 6.31 -0.10 -14.03
CA GLN A 81 7.70 -0.11 -13.59
C GLN A 81 8.31 1.28 -13.88
N LYS A 82 8.46 2.13 -12.86
CA LYS A 82 9.27 3.36 -13.00
C LYS A 82 10.73 3.02 -12.68
N ARG A 83 11.55 3.14 -13.73
CA ARG A 83 13.02 3.03 -13.78
C ARG A 83 13.70 3.64 -12.54
N VAL A 84 14.59 2.85 -11.94
CA VAL A 84 15.66 3.31 -11.03
C VAL A 84 16.46 4.39 -11.75
N ARG A 85 16.41 5.64 -11.27
CA ARG A 85 17.36 6.68 -11.71
C ARG A 85 18.62 6.56 -10.86
N LYS A 86 19.68 5.98 -11.43
CA LYS A 86 21.05 6.05 -10.90
C LYS A 86 21.50 7.52 -11.01
N SER A 87 21.70 8.21 -9.89
CA SER A 87 22.42 9.48 -9.86
C SER A 87 23.85 9.23 -9.40
N THR A 88 24.76 9.03 -10.35
CA THR A 88 26.20 9.19 -10.15
C THR A 88 26.49 10.68 -10.03
N LYS A 89 26.89 11.16 -8.85
CA LYS A 89 27.43 12.51 -8.67
C LYS A 89 28.94 12.42 -8.80
N GLN A 90 29.48 12.89 -9.93
CA GLN A 90 30.91 13.08 -10.16
C GLN A 90 31.43 14.21 -9.27
N LYS A 91 32.67 14.02 -8.80
CA LYS A 91 33.44 14.89 -7.90
C LYS A 91 33.77 16.24 -8.58
N SER A 92 33.78 17.30 -7.77
CA SER A 92 34.50 18.56 -8.05
C SER A 92 36.00 18.38 -7.90
#